data_AF-V7GUT2-F1
#
_entry.id   AF-V7GUT2-F1
#
_cell.length_a   1.000
_cell.length_b   1.000
_cell.length_c   1.000
_cell.angle_alpha   90.00
_cell.angle_beta   90.00
_cell.angle_gamma   90.00
#
_symmetry.space_group_name_H-M   'P 1'
#
loop_
_entity.id
_entity.type
_entity.pdbx_description
1 polymer ?
#
loop_
_entity_poly.entity_id
_entity_poly.type
_entity_poly.pdbx_seq_one_letter_code
_entity_poly.pdbx_strand_id
1 'polypeptide(L)'
;MNREKADAPRAVIVISSHVARGSVGNRAAVFALETLGFPVWAVPTVILPWHPGHGRATRIVPPLDQFKALMADLERAPWLGEVGAVLSGYLGEAGQAEAVASLVAAVKAKTPDAIYICDPVMGDSGGLYVPEPTAAAMRDRLMPIADIATPNRYELEWMAGAPLPDLKSVISAALHAGPSTMLVTSAQSMMTGGTGNLLLDGTQALLAEHRLIDKPPNGLGDLTAAVYLARILSGQPPIKALQSTTAAVYEILARTAKRGGDELQLETDAQSLSHPMAMVQLRHLTHPGRDRRA
;
A
#
# COMPACT_ATOMS: atom_id res chain seq x y z
N MET A 1 -20.31 -13.60 -32.64
CA MET A 1 -19.03 -12.99 -32.22
C MET A 1 -19.34 -12.15 -30.99
N ASN A 2 -19.15 -12.74 -29.81
CA ASN A 2 -19.76 -12.32 -28.55
C ASN A 2 -19.29 -10.93 -28.09
N ARG A 3 -20.23 -9.98 -28.04
CA ARG A 3 -20.14 -8.71 -27.32
C ARG A 3 -20.52 -8.85 -25.83
N GLU A 4 -20.48 -10.06 -25.27
CA GLU A 4 -20.93 -10.36 -23.89
C GLU A 4 -19.80 -10.43 -22.83
N LYS A 5 -18.53 -10.23 -23.19
CA LYS A 5 -17.48 -9.98 -22.18
C LYS A 5 -17.48 -8.49 -21.77
N ALA A 6 -18.54 -8.08 -21.09
CA ALA A 6 -18.46 -6.88 -20.26
C ALA A 6 -17.48 -7.19 -19.12
N ASP A 7 -16.28 -6.61 -19.23
CA ASP A 7 -15.25 -6.31 -18.22
C ASP A 7 -15.54 -6.81 -16.79
N ALA A 8 -15.38 -8.12 -16.55
CA ALA A 8 -15.38 -8.63 -15.17
C ALA A 8 -14.18 -8.01 -14.44
N PRO A 9 -14.35 -7.51 -13.20
CA PRO A 9 -13.26 -6.88 -12.46
C PRO A 9 -12.10 -7.87 -12.34
N ARG A 10 -10.92 -7.45 -12.80
CA ARG A 10 -9.71 -8.27 -12.74
C ARG A 10 -9.34 -8.54 -11.28
N ALA A 11 -8.86 -9.75 -11.01
CA ALA A 11 -8.45 -10.16 -9.68
C ALA A 11 -7.20 -9.40 -9.22
N VAL A 12 -7.07 -9.21 -7.91
CA VAL A 12 -5.88 -8.66 -7.25
C VAL A 12 -5.25 -9.73 -6.38
N ILE A 13 -3.95 -10.00 -6.56
CA ILE A 13 -3.20 -10.84 -5.62
C ILE A 13 -2.66 -9.94 -4.50
N VAL A 14 -3.02 -10.23 -3.25
CA VAL A 14 -2.56 -9.50 -2.08
C VAL A 14 -1.60 -10.39 -1.29
N ILE A 15 -0.35 -9.95 -1.16
CA ILE A 15 0.74 -10.70 -0.54
C ILE A 15 1.26 -9.91 0.67
N SER A 16 0.72 -10.18 1.85
CA SER A 16 1.08 -9.48 3.08
C SER A 16 0.91 -10.38 4.30
N SER A 17 1.14 -9.84 5.50
CA SER A 17 0.88 -10.55 6.75
C SER A 17 -0.62 -10.86 6.92
N HIS A 18 -0.95 -11.85 7.74
CA HIS A 18 -2.32 -12.14 8.14
C HIS A 18 -2.42 -12.23 9.67
N VAL A 19 -3.38 -11.51 10.26
CA VAL A 19 -3.66 -11.52 11.69
C VAL A 19 -5.00 -12.18 12.00
N ALA A 20 -5.11 -12.91 13.12
CA ALA A 20 -6.38 -13.46 13.58
C ALA A 20 -7.30 -12.38 14.17
N ARG A 21 -6.76 -11.49 15.01
CA ARG A 21 -7.40 -10.28 15.53
C ARG A 21 -6.72 -9.05 14.95
N GLY A 22 -7.53 -8.09 14.52
CA GLY A 22 -7.08 -6.80 14.05
C GLY A 22 -7.18 -6.61 12.54
N SER A 23 -6.88 -5.40 12.11
CA SER A 23 -7.14 -4.93 10.76
C SER A 23 -5.86 -4.41 10.12
N VAL A 24 -4.89 -5.30 9.95
CA VAL A 24 -3.60 -5.04 9.26
C VAL A 24 -3.33 -6.08 8.17
N GLY A 25 -2.38 -5.79 7.27
CA GLY A 25 -1.98 -6.70 6.20
C GLY A 25 -3.16 -7.17 5.36
N ASN A 26 -3.22 -8.47 5.09
CA ASN A 26 -4.31 -9.10 4.34
C ASN A 26 -5.69 -8.82 4.95
N ARG A 27 -5.82 -8.71 6.28
CA ARG A 27 -7.13 -8.42 6.91
C ARG A 27 -7.69 -7.06 6.51
N ALA A 28 -6.82 -6.06 6.34
CA ALA A 28 -7.21 -4.73 5.87
C ALA A 28 -7.35 -4.67 4.35
N ALA A 29 -6.31 -5.10 3.65
CA ALA A 29 -6.22 -4.95 2.20
C ALA A 29 -7.27 -5.78 1.45
N VAL A 30 -7.45 -7.06 1.84
CA VAL A 30 -8.44 -7.95 1.20
C VAL A 30 -9.84 -7.40 1.43
N PHE A 31 -10.18 -7.05 2.69
CA PHE A 31 -11.50 -6.50 3.01
C PHE A 31 -11.81 -5.23 2.21
N ALA A 32 -10.84 -4.32 2.08
CA ALA A 32 -11.02 -3.09 1.33
C ALA A 32 -11.24 -3.35 -0.17
N LEU A 33 -10.41 -4.19 -0.79
CA LEU A 33 -10.50 -4.52 -2.22
C LEU A 33 -11.81 -5.24 -2.55
N GLU A 34 -12.20 -6.24 -1.75
CA GLU A 34 -13.46 -6.98 -1.94
C GLU A 34 -14.68 -6.07 -1.74
N THR A 35 -14.66 -5.20 -0.73
CA THR A 35 -15.74 -4.21 -0.50
C THR A 35 -15.86 -3.24 -1.67
N LEU A 36 -14.75 -2.93 -2.34
CA LEU A 36 -14.69 -2.07 -3.52
C LEU A 36 -14.95 -2.81 -4.84
N GLY A 37 -15.29 -4.11 -4.78
CA GLY A 37 -15.76 -4.88 -5.93
C GLY A 37 -14.68 -5.65 -6.70
N PHE A 38 -13.48 -5.80 -6.14
CA PHE A 38 -12.39 -6.56 -6.77
C PHE A 38 -12.29 -7.97 -6.18
N PRO A 39 -12.24 -9.03 -7.00
CA PRO A 39 -11.87 -10.37 -6.54
C PRO A 39 -10.44 -10.37 -6.00
N VAL A 40 -10.19 -11.07 -4.89
CA VAL A 40 -8.87 -11.08 -4.25
C VAL A 40 -8.35 -12.50 -4.06
N TRP A 41 -7.06 -12.72 -4.39
CA TRP A 41 -6.32 -13.90 -3.97
C TRP A 41 -5.36 -13.50 -2.85
N ALA A 42 -5.58 -14.00 -1.65
CA ALA A 42 -4.79 -13.64 -0.48
C ALA A 42 -3.65 -14.65 -0.24
N VAL A 43 -2.42 -14.16 -0.19
CA VAL A 43 -1.22 -14.95 0.11
C VAL A 43 -0.61 -14.45 1.42
N PRO A 44 -0.74 -15.19 2.52
CA PRO A 44 -0.13 -14.79 3.79
C PRO A 44 1.38 -15.04 3.79
N THR A 45 2.17 -14.00 4.06
CA THR A 45 3.63 -14.08 4.22
C THR A 45 4.05 -14.52 5.62
N VAL A 46 3.19 -14.24 6.59
CA VAL A 46 3.26 -14.66 7.99
C VAL A 46 1.85 -14.69 8.54
N ILE A 47 1.57 -15.63 9.45
CA ILE A 47 0.32 -15.68 10.22
C ILE A 47 0.65 -15.34 11.68
N LEU A 48 -0.14 -14.43 12.24
CA LEU A 48 -0.02 -13.89 13.59
C LEU A 48 -1.38 -13.92 14.29
N PRO A 49 -1.44 -14.02 15.63
CA PRO A 49 -2.70 -13.83 16.32
C PRO A 49 -3.10 -12.33 16.39
N TRP A 50 -2.14 -11.41 16.44
CA TRP A 50 -2.32 -9.94 16.40
C TRP A 50 -1.05 -9.25 15.89
N HIS A 51 -1.13 -7.96 15.55
CA HIS A 51 0.02 -7.20 15.05
C HIS A 51 1.02 -6.82 16.17
N PRO A 52 2.31 -6.60 15.87
CA PRO A 52 3.35 -6.36 16.89
C PRO A 52 3.11 -5.18 17.84
N GLY A 53 2.28 -4.21 17.45
CA GLY A 53 1.89 -3.07 18.29
C GLY A 53 1.05 -3.46 19.52
N HIS A 54 0.44 -4.65 19.52
CA HIS A 54 -0.20 -5.26 20.70
C HIS A 54 0.73 -6.17 21.52
N GLY A 55 2.04 -6.14 21.23
CA GLY A 55 3.05 -6.94 21.91
C GLY A 55 3.43 -8.20 21.13
N ARG A 56 4.48 -8.86 21.61
CA ARG A 56 5.07 -10.04 20.96
C ARG A 56 4.08 -11.20 20.96
N ALA A 57 4.00 -11.89 19.83
CA ALA A 57 3.21 -13.10 19.68
C ALA A 57 3.94 -14.15 18.85
N THR A 58 3.42 -15.38 18.87
CA THR A 58 3.89 -16.45 17.99
C THR A 58 3.73 -16.04 16.53
N ARG A 59 4.79 -16.22 15.75
CA ARG A 59 4.82 -15.96 14.31
C ARG A 59 4.88 -17.31 13.59
N ILE A 60 3.93 -17.56 12.69
CA ILE A 60 4.00 -18.69 11.77
C ILE A 60 4.45 -18.13 10.43
N VAL A 61 5.76 -18.22 10.17
CA VAL A 61 6.33 -17.90 8.85
C VAL A 61 6.42 -19.21 8.07
N PRO A 62 5.81 -19.33 6.89
CA PRO A 62 5.96 -20.54 6.07
C PRO A 62 7.45 -20.78 5.76
N PRO A 63 7.94 -22.03 5.80
CA PRO A 63 9.28 -22.34 5.31
C PRO A 63 9.49 -21.80 3.90
N LEU A 64 10.64 -21.16 3.65
CA LEU A 64 10.90 -20.42 2.41
C LEU A 64 10.70 -21.27 1.15
N ASP A 65 11.12 -22.54 1.19
CA ASP A 65 10.95 -23.51 0.10
C ASP A 65 9.46 -23.78 -0.19
N GLN A 66 8.64 -23.93 0.85
CA GLN A 66 7.19 -24.11 0.71
C GLN A 66 6.52 -22.84 0.19
N PHE A 67 6.93 -21.65 0.68
CA PHE A 67 6.43 -20.38 0.15
C PHE A 67 6.77 -20.22 -1.34
N LYS A 68 8.01 -20.51 -1.73
CA LYS A 68 8.43 -20.49 -3.14
C LYS A 68 7.64 -21.49 -3.99
N ALA A 69 7.39 -22.70 -3.50
CA ALA A 69 6.58 -23.69 -4.20
C ALA A 69 5.15 -23.19 -4.42
N LEU A 70 4.50 -22.61 -3.39
CA LEU A 70 3.18 -22.00 -3.49
C LEU A 70 3.13 -20.87 -4.51
N MET A 71 4.12 -19.97 -4.48
CA MET A 71 4.21 -18.87 -5.45
C MET A 71 4.40 -19.38 -6.88
N ALA A 72 5.22 -20.41 -7.06
CA ALA A 72 5.44 -21.04 -8.36
C ALA A 72 4.17 -21.77 -8.89
N ASP A 73 3.32 -22.31 -8.00
CA ASP A 73 2.02 -22.84 -8.38
C ASP A 73 1.07 -21.72 -8.87
N LEU A 74 1.07 -20.55 -8.21
CA LEU A 74 0.34 -19.37 -8.67
C LEU A 74 0.82 -18.88 -10.03
N GLU A 75 2.14 -18.83 -10.27
CA GLU A 75 2.72 -18.48 -11.57
C GLU A 75 2.26 -19.41 -12.71
N ARG A 76 2.02 -20.69 -12.39
CA ARG A 76 1.54 -21.70 -13.35
C ARG A 76 0.02 -21.81 -13.40
N ALA A 77 -0.70 -21.03 -12.60
CA ALA A 77 -2.15 -21.12 -12.53
C ALA A 77 -2.77 -20.89 -13.92
N PRO A 78 -3.66 -21.77 -14.40
CA PRO A 78 -4.26 -21.60 -15.72
C PRO A 78 -5.14 -20.34 -15.82
N TRP A 79 -5.56 -19.81 -14.68
CA TRP A 79 -6.34 -18.59 -14.52
C TRP A 79 -5.48 -17.35 -14.16
N LEU A 80 -4.14 -17.41 -14.24
CA LEU A 80 -3.27 -16.24 -13.93
C LEU A 80 -3.61 -15.00 -14.79
N GLY A 81 -4.13 -15.19 -16.00
CA GLY A 81 -4.58 -14.10 -16.87
C GLY A 81 -5.82 -13.33 -16.35
N GLU A 82 -6.45 -13.78 -15.27
CA GLU A 82 -7.52 -13.03 -14.57
C GLU A 82 -6.96 -11.91 -13.70
N VAL A 83 -5.66 -11.95 -13.37
CA VAL A 83 -5.01 -11.01 -12.47
C VAL A 83 -4.71 -9.70 -13.19
N GLY A 84 -5.23 -8.61 -12.63
CA GLY A 84 -4.98 -7.24 -13.10
C GLY A 84 -4.05 -6.45 -12.19
N ALA A 85 -3.82 -6.91 -10.96
CA ALA A 85 -2.86 -6.28 -10.08
C ALA A 85 -2.25 -7.22 -9.04
N VAL A 86 -1.09 -6.83 -8.53
CA VAL A 86 -0.43 -7.43 -7.36
C VAL A 86 -0.19 -6.32 -6.34
N LEU A 87 -0.50 -6.57 -5.07
CA LEU A 87 -0.18 -5.72 -3.93
C LEU A 87 0.70 -6.53 -2.98
N SER A 88 1.93 -6.07 -2.73
CA SER A 88 2.77 -6.64 -1.68
C SER A 88 2.85 -5.71 -0.48
N GLY A 89 2.77 -6.28 0.72
CA GLY A 89 2.93 -5.58 1.98
C GLY A 89 4.04 -6.20 2.84
N TYR A 90 3.75 -6.38 4.13
CA TYR A 90 4.67 -6.99 5.10
C TYR A 90 5.19 -8.36 4.65
N LEU A 91 6.50 -8.59 4.75
CA LEU A 91 7.13 -9.90 4.51
C LEU A 91 7.57 -10.56 5.81
N GLY A 92 7.35 -11.88 5.93
CA GLY A 92 7.77 -12.68 7.07
C GLY A 92 9.29 -12.85 7.15
N GLU A 93 9.95 -12.93 5.99
CA GLU A 93 11.41 -13.08 5.85
C GLU A 93 11.92 -12.52 4.51
N ALA A 94 13.24 -12.27 4.42
CA ALA A 94 13.88 -11.66 3.26
C ALA A 94 13.73 -12.47 1.96
N GLY A 95 13.80 -13.81 2.05
CA GLY A 95 13.75 -14.68 0.87
C GLY A 95 12.42 -14.64 0.11
N GLN A 96 11.35 -14.18 0.75
CA GLN A 96 10.02 -14.07 0.14
C GLN A 96 9.97 -12.99 -0.95
N ALA A 97 10.81 -11.95 -0.86
CA ALA A 97 10.83 -10.85 -1.84
C ALA A 97 11.14 -11.36 -3.26
N GLU A 98 12.04 -12.33 -3.40
CA GLU A 98 12.38 -12.90 -4.72
C GLU A 98 11.18 -13.66 -5.33
N ALA A 99 10.44 -14.40 -4.50
CA ALA A 99 9.24 -15.12 -4.96
C ALA A 99 8.11 -14.16 -5.36
N VAL A 100 7.96 -13.04 -4.64
CA VAL A 100 7.03 -11.96 -5.01
C VAL A 100 7.43 -11.34 -6.35
N ALA A 101 8.71 -11.01 -6.54
CA ALA A 101 9.21 -10.45 -7.79
C ALA A 101 8.98 -11.38 -8.99
N SER A 102 9.23 -12.69 -8.82
CA SER A 102 8.96 -13.72 -9.82
C SER A 102 7.48 -13.78 -10.21
N LEU A 103 6.57 -13.78 -9.21
CA LEU A 103 5.13 -13.77 -9.48
C LEU A 103 4.68 -12.49 -10.20
N VAL A 104 5.19 -11.31 -9.81
CA VAL A 104 4.90 -10.05 -10.50
C VAL A 104 5.30 -10.12 -11.97
N ALA A 105 6.49 -10.67 -12.26
CA ALA A 105 6.95 -10.85 -13.64
C ALA A 105 6.04 -11.82 -14.42
N ALA A 106 5.61 -12.93 -13.82
CA ALA A 106 4.70 -13.88 -14.44
C ALA A 106 3.32 -13.27 -14.72
N VAL A 107 2.77 -12.50 -13.78
CA VAL A 107 1.53 -11.74 -13.95
C VAL A 107 1.65 -10.75 -15.11
N LYS A 108 2.71 -9.93 -15.14
CA LYS A 108 2.93 -8.96 -16.22
C LYS A 108 3.16 -9.63 -17.58
N ALA A 109 3.74 -10.82 -17.62
CA ALA A 109 3.89 -11.59 -18.86
C ALA A 109 2.55 -12.08 -19.43
N LYS A 110 1.54 -12.34 -18.57
CA LYS A 110 0.17 -12.71 -18.99
C LYS A 110 -0.73 -11.50 -19.23
N THR A 111 -0.56 -10.47 -18.42
CA THR A 111 -1.35 -9.25 -18.41
C THR A 111 -0.39 -8.05 -18.43
N PRO A 112 0.07 -7.59 -19.61
CA PRO A 112 1.10 -6.54 -19.71
C PRO A 112 0.76 -5.23 -18.99
N ASP A 113 -0.52 -4.89 -18.92
CA ASP A 113 -1.02 -3.68 -18.23
C ASP A 113 -1.31 -3.92 -16.73
N ALA A 114 -0.93 -5.08 -16.17
CA ALA A 114 -1.15 -5.34 -14.76
C ALA A 114 -0.30 -4.42 -13.88
N ILE A 115 -0.91 -3.92 -12.82
CA ILE A 115 -0.28 -2.96 -11.90
C ILE A 115 0.33 -3.71 -10.73
N TYR A 116 1.59 -3.43 -10.41
CA TYR A 116 2.22 -3.83 -9.17
C TYR A 116 2.36 -2.63 -8.23
N ILE A 117 1.72 -2.73 -7.06
CA ILE A 117 1.90 -1.80 -5.95
C ILE A 117 2.74 -2.44 -4.84
N CYS A 118 3.84 -1.77 -4.48
CA CYS A 118 4.72 -2.17 -3.39
C CYS A 118 4.47 -1.28 -2.17
N ASP A 119 3.87 -1.84 -1.12
CA ASP A 119 3.82 -1.24 0.21
C ASP A 119 4.97 -1.81 1.06
N PRO A 120 6.10 -1.11 1.22
CA PRO A 120 7.30 -1.66 1.84
C PRO A 120 7.20 -1.62 3.37
N VAL A 121 6.18 -2.30 3.94
CA VAL A 121 5.83 -2.31 5.36
C VAL A 121 6.99 -2.86 6.20
N MET A 122 7.89 -1.96 6.60
CA MET A 122 9.14 -2.33 7.25
C MET A 122 9.37 -1.59 8.56
N GLY A 123 8.70 -0.46 8.81
CA GLY A 123 8.84 0.26 10.08
C GLY A 123 8.17 1.62 10.13
N ASP A 124 8.28 2.26 11.27
CA ASP A 124 7.86 3.64 11.50
C ASP A 124 8.90 4.40 12.31
N SER A 125 8.54 5.58 12.83
CA SER A 125 9.44 6.39 13.68
C SER A 125 10.00 5.68 14.92
N GLY A 126 9.43 4.53 15.33
CA GLY A 126 9.93 3.68 16.41
C GLY A 126 11.01 2.68 15.98
N GLY A 127 11.29 2.56 14.68
CA GLY A 127 12.30 1.65 14.13
C GLY A 127 11.72 0.62 13.16
N LEU A 128 12.55 -0.33 12.73
CA LEU A 128 12.13 -1.42 11.86
C LEU A 128 11.27 -2.45 12.61
N TYR A 129 10.15 -2.85 12.02
CA TYR A 129 9.30 -3.97 12.44
C TYR A 129 9.85 -5.34 11.99
N VAL A 130 10.65 -5.31 10.92
CA VAL A 130 11.25 -6.49 10.30
C VAL A 130 12.76 -6.49 10.50
N PRO A 131 13.42 -7.64 10.44
CA PRO A 131 14.88 -7.68 10.37
C PRO A 131 15.40 -6.86 9.19
N GLU A 132 16.54 -6.20 9.37
CA GLU A 132 17.18 -5.37 8.32
C GLU A 132 17.34 -6.09 6.97
N PRO A 133 17.70 -7.40 6.90
CA PRO A 133 17.74 -8.11 5.63
C PRO A 133 16.40 -8.16 4.88
N THR A 134 15.28 -8.19 5.61
CA THR A 134 13.94 -8.18 5.01
C THR A 134 13.61 -6.80 4.45
N ALA A 135 13.92 -5.73 5.20
CA ALA A 135 13.78 -4.35 4.73
C ALA A 135 14.64 -4.08 3.48
N ALA A 136 15.90 -4.53 3.50
CA ALA A 136 16.80 -4.44 2.35
C ALA A 136 16.26 -5.23 1.15
N ALA A 137 15.69 -6.41 1.34
CA ALA A 137 15.10 -7.19 0.26
C ALA A 137 13.90 -6.47 -0.40
N MET A 138 13.02 -5.82 0.38
CA MET A 138 11.95 -4.99 -0.16
C MET A 138 12.51 -3.82 -1.00
N ARG A 139 13.50 -3.09 -0.45
CA ARG A 139 14.17 -1.97 -1.13
C ARG A 139 14.87 -2.39 -2.43
N ASP A 140 15.60 -3.49 -2.41
CA ASP A 140 16.51 -3.87 -3.50
C ASP A 140 15.82 -4.73 -4.57
N ARG A 141 14.73 -5.42 -4.24
CA ARG A 141 14.05 -6.36 -5.16
C ARG A 141 12.67 -5.91 -5.57
N LEU A 142 11.88 -5.34 -4.66
CA LEU A 142 10.47 -5.04 -4.91
C LEU A 142 10.25 -3.60 -5.37
N MET A 143 10.86 -2.62 -4.69
CA MET A 143 10.76 -1.22 -5.08
C MET A 143 11.16 -0.96 -6.55
N PRO A 144 12.25 -1.54 -7.10
CA PRO A 144 12.67 -1.22 -8.47
C PRO A 144 11.72 -1.72 -9.57
N ILE A 145 10.85 -2.69 -9.27
CA ILE A 145 9.91 -3.28 -10.24
C ILE A 145 8.47 -2.79 -10.06
N ALA A 146 8.21 -1.97 -9.03
CA ALA A 146 6.90 -1.46 -8.71
C ALA A 146 6.47 -0.34 -9.67
N ASP A 147 5.20 -0.38 -10.09
CA ASP A 147 4.59 0.73 -10.84
C ASP A 147 4.23 1.87 -9.88
N ILE A 148 3.74 1.48 -8.69
CA ILE A 148 3.34 2.36 -7.59
C ILE A 148 4.02 1.88 -6.31
N ALA A 149 4.61 2.79 -5.52
CA ALA A 149 5.04 2.47 -4.17
C ALA A 149 4.36 3.35 -3.12
N THR A 150 4.09 2.79 -1.93
CA THR A 150 3.34 3.48 -0.87
C THR A 150 4.07 3.61 0.48
N PRO A 151 5.39 3.87 0.53
CA PRO A 151 6.09 3.94 1.81
C PRO A 151 5.55 5.08 2.67
N ASN A 152 5.62 4.92 3.98
CA ASN A 152 5.54 6.07 4.86
C ASN A 152 6.84 6.91 4.81
N ARG A 153 6.82 8.11 5.38
CA ARG A 153 8.01 9.00 5.39
C ARG A 153 9.24 8.36 6.01
N TYR A 154 9.10 7.61 7.11
CA TYR A 154 10.22 6.95 7.77
C TYR A 154 10.81 5.86 6.87
N GLU A 155 9.95 5.10 6.20
CA GLU A 155 10.37 4.05 5.28
C GLU A 155 11.14 4.62 4.09
N LEU A 156 10.65 5.73 3.53
CA LEU A 156 11.38 6.44 2.48
C LEU A 156 12.73 6.98 2.96
N GLU A 157 12.79 7.55 4.18
CA GLU A 157 14.04 8.05 4.78
C GLU A 157 15.06 6.91 4.95
N TRP A 158 14.62 5.76 5.45
CA TRP A 158 15.46 4.57 5.59
C TRP A 158 15.97 4.07 4.24
N MET A 159 15.09 3.96 3.24
CA MET A 159 15.47 3.50 1.90
C MET A 159 16.41 4.49 1.19
N ALA A 160 16.22 5.79 1.40
CA ALA A 160 17.08 6.84 0.84
C ALA A 160 18.45 6.90 1.53
N GLY A 161 18.57 6.35 2.75
CA GLY A 161 19.80 6.41 3.54
C GLY A 161 20.18 7.83 3.96
N ALA A 162 19.23 8.77 3.95
CA ALA A 162 19.47 10.18 4.25
C ALA A 162 18.24 10.80 4.93
N PRO A 163 18.44 11.70 5.92
CA PRO A 163 17.33 12.38 6.59
C PRO A 163 16.45 13.19 5.63
N LEU A 164 15.14 13.18 5.86
CA LEU A 164 14.15 13.89 5.06
C LEU A 164 13.42 14.95 5.90
N PRO A 165 14.09 16.05 6.30
CA PRO A 165 13.57 17.00 7.30
C PRO A 165 12.42 17.87 6.80
N ASP A 166 12.18 17.93 5.49
CA ASP A 166 11.15 18.78 4.88
C ASP A 166 10.49 18.14 3.65
N LEU A 167 9.39 18.72 3.19
CA LEU A 167 8.65 18.21 2.03
C LEU A 167 9.49 18.19 0.74
N LYS A 168 10.46 19.10 0.59
CA LYS A 168 11.33 19.17 -0.58
C LYS A 168 12.28 17.97 -0.63
N SER A 169 12.86 17.59 0.50
CA SER A 169 13.70 16.40 0.64
C SER A 169 12.89 15.12 0.40
N VAL A 170 11.65 15.03 0.90
CA VAL A 170 10.74 13.91 0.63
C VAL A 170 10.45 13.78 -0.87
N ILE A 171 10.09 14.88 -1.53
CA ILE A 171 9.85 14.92 -2.99
C ILE A 171 11.10 14.45 -3.74
N SER A 172 12.27 14.97 -3.37
CA SER A 172 13.54 14.60 -4.00
C SER A 172 13.82 13.11 -3.83
N ALA A 173 13.74 12.56 -2.62
CA ALA A 173 13.99 11.14 -2.38
C ALA A 173 13.02 10.25 -3.15
N ALA A 174 11.73 10.61 -3.16
CA ALA A 174 10.70 9.86 -3.86
C ALA A 174 10.97 9.77 -5.38
N LEU A 175 11.37 10.87 -6.02
CA LEU A 175 11.68 10.89 -7.45
C LEU A 175 12.91 10.05 -7.82
N HIS A 176 13.80 9.75 -6.87
CA HIS A 176 14.98 8.91 -7.10
C HIS A 176 14.78 7.45 -6.66
N ALA A 177 13.64 7.10 -6.06
CA ALA A 177 13.40 5.79 -5.45
C ALA A 177 13.15 4.65 -6.46
N GLY A 178 12.85 4.98 -7.72
CA GLY A 178 12.65 4.00 -8.80
C GLY A 178 11.21 3.96 -9.37
N PRO A 179 10.16 3.71 -8.55
CA PRO A 179 8.78 3.64 -9.01
C PRO A 179 8.32 4.89 -9.76
N SER A 180 7.52 4.69 -10.80
CA SER A 180 6.98 5.79 -11.62
C SER A 180 6.00 6.69 -10.86
N THR A 181 5.31 6.11 -9.88
CA THR A 181 4.34 6.77 -9.02
C THR A 181 4.65 6.42 -7.57
N MET A 182 4.59 7.42 -6.71
CA MET A 182 4.91 7.25 -5.30
C MET A 182 3.89 7.97 -4.43
N LEU A 183 3.24 7.22 -3.54
CA LEU A 183 2.28 7.72 -2.56
C LEU A 183 2.92 7.66 -1.17
N VAL A 184 3.62 8.73 -0.79
CA VAL A 184 4.27 8.81 0.52
C VAL A 184 3.22 9.12 1.59
N THR A 185 2.99 8.16 2.49
CA THR A 185 2.05 8.33 3.61
C THR A 185 2.71 8.99 4.81
N SER A 186 1.90 9.56 5.72
CA SER A 186 2.40 10.30 6.89
C SER A 186 3.41 11.41 6.52
N ALA A 187 3.20 12.04 5.36
CA ALA A 187 3.99 13.17 4.89
C ALA A 187 3.73 14.40 5.76
N GLN A 188 4.71 15.29 5.81
CA GLN A 188 4.56 16.57 6.50
C GLN A 188 3.41 17.37 5.88
N SER A 189 2.52 17.87 6.73
CA SER A 189 1.42 18.72 6.34
C SER A 189 1.81 20.20 6.46
N MET A 190 1.28 21.02 5.55
CA MET A 190 1.27 22.47 5.63
C MET A 190 0.16 23.01 6.55
N MET A 191 -0.75 22.15 7.00
CA MET A 191 -1.79 22.46 7.97
C MET A 191 -1.26 22.28 9.41
N THR A 192 -1.45 23.28 10.27
CA THR A 192 -1.12 23.18 11.69
C THR A 192 -1.88 22.01 12.34
N GLY A 193 -1.14 21.07 12.93
CA GLY A 193 -1.72 19.85 13.52
C GLY A 193 -2.32 18.88 12.50
N GLY A 194 -1.84 18.93 11.26
CA GLY A 194 -2.23 18.03 10.18
C GLY A 194 -1.18 16.97 9.87
N THR A 195 -1.59 15.99 9.07
CA THR A 195 -0.73 15.04 8.36
C THR A 195 -1.28 14.86 6.96
N GLY A 196 -0.52 14.24 6.06
CA GLY A 196 -1.01 14.05 4.69
C GLY A 196 -0.38 12.89 3.94
N ASN A 197 -0.96 12.65 2.77
CA ASN A 197 -0.47 11.72 1.77
C ASN A 197 0.04 12.54 0.58
N LEU A 198 1.31 12.36 0.25
CA LEU A 198 1.97 13.01 -0.88
C LEU A 198 2.02 12.04 -2.05
N LEU A 199 1.26 12.32 -3.10
CA LEU A 199 1.38 11.63 -4.37
C LEU A 199 2.37 12.36 -5.28
N LEU A 200 3.32 11.61 -5.81
CA LEU A 200 4.19 12.04 -6.89
C LEU A 200 4.03 11.13 -8.08
N ASP A 201 3.93 11.72 -9.27
CA ASP A 201 4.11 11.04 -10.54
C ASP A 201 5.10 11.84 -11.39
N GLY A 202 5.43 11.39 -12.61
CA GLY A 202 6.39 12.08 -13.47
C GLY A 202 6.05 13.54 -13.85
N THR A 203 4.84 14.02 -13.51
CA THR A 203 4.32 15.34 -13.90
C THR A 203 3.86 16.20 -12.73
N GLN A 204 3.49 15.59 -11.60
CA GLN A 204 2.74 16.26 -10.53
C GLN A 204 3.22 15.84 -9.15
N ALA A 205 3.13 16.79 -8.22
CA ALA A 205 3.25 16.55 -6.78
C ALA A 205 1.97 17.08 -6.12
N LEU A 206 1.19 16.18 -5.52
CA LEU A 206 -0.11 16.47 -4.92
C LEU A 206 -0.09 16.07 -3.45
N LEU A 207 -0.49 16.96 -2.57
CA LEU A 207 -0.60 16.69 -1.14
C LEU A 207 -2.08 16.70 -0.73
N ALA A 208 -2.52 15.60 -0.15
CA ALA A 208 -3.85 15.46 0.45
C ALA A 208 -3.73 15.43 1.97
N GLU A 209 -4.37 16.38 2.65
CA GLU A 209 -4.14 16.64 4.07
C GLU A 209 -5.42 16.50 4.89
N HIS A 210 -5.26 15.99 6.10
CA HIS A 210 -6.31 15.91 7.10
C HIS A 210 -5.76 16.21 8.50
N ARG A 211 -6.66 16.33 9.48
CA ARG A 211 -6.28 16.54 10.88
C ARG A 211 -5.51 15.32 11.39
N LEU A 212 -4.42 15.56 12.12
CA LEU A 212 -3.71 14.50 12.82
C LEU A 212 -4.59 13.95 13.95
N ILE A 213 -4.64 12.63 14.08
CA ILE A 213 -5.23 11.94 15.22
C ILE A 213 -4.09 11.28 15.98
N ASP A 214 -3.98 11.59 17.28
CA ASP A 214 -2.91 11.07 18.12
C ASP A 214 -3.06 9.56 18.33
N LYS A 215 -1.93 8.85 18.30
CA LYS A 215 -1.84 7.40 18.53
C LYS A 215 -2.84 6.60 17.68
N PRO A 216 -2.78 6.72 16.34
CA PRO A 216 -3.66 5.96 15.48
C PRO A 216 -3.44 4.44 15.65
N PRO A 217 -4.48 3.60 15.50
CA PRO A 217 -4.30 2.16 15.36
C PRO A 217 -3.48 1.82 14.12
N ASN A 218 -2.96 0.58 14.07
CA ASN A 218 -2.16 0.09 12.96
C ASN A 218 -3.04 -0.26 11.74
N GLY A 219 -2.41 -0.43 10.57
CA GLY A 219 -3.10 -0.86 9.34
C GLY A 219 -3.52 0.26 8.38
N LEU A 220 -3.23 1.51 8.71
CA LEU A 220 -3.54 2.66 7.83
C LEU A 220 -2.78 2.63 6.51
N GLY A 221 -1.51 2.17 6.53
CA GLY A 221 -0.69 2.00 5.32
C GLY A 221 -1.30 0.95 4.39
N ASP A 222 -1.54 -0.26 4.93
CA ASP A 222 -2.19 -1.36 4.19
C ASP A 222 -3.51 -0.92 3.55
N LEU A 223 -4.34 -0.19 4.31
CA LEU A 223 -5.62 0.31 3.84
C LEU A 223 -5.46 1.38 2.77
N THR A 224 -4.48 2.29 2.93
CA THR A 224 -4.18 3.33 1.94
C THR A 224 -3.74 2.71 0.62
N ALA A 225 -2.84 1.73 0.64
CA ALA A 225 -2.38 1.03 -0.55
C ALA A 225 -3.52 0.31 -1.27
N ALA A 226 -4.35 -0.42 -0.53
CA ALA A 226 -5.48 -1.17 -1.08
C ALA A 226 -6.57 -0.27 -1.68
N VAL A 227 -6.99 0.78 -0.96
CA VAL A 227 -8.02 1.71 -1.44
C VAL A 227 -7.51 2.51 -2.63
N TYR A 228 -6.25 2.97 -2.60
CA TYR A 228 -5.66 3.67 -3.74
C TYR A 228 -5.61 2.78 -4.98
N LEU A 229 -5.13 1.53 -4.85
CA LEU A 229 -5.10 0.56 -5.93
C LEU A 229 -6.51 0.34 -6.52
N ALA A 230 -7.52 0.13 -5.68
CA ALA A 230 -8.90 -0.02 -6.14
C ALA A 230 -9.40 1.20 -6.94
N ARG A 231 -9.02 2.42 -6.52
CA ARG A 231 -9.41 3.65 -7.23
C ARG A 231 -8.73 3.75 -8.60
N ILE A 232 -7.45 3.38 -8.69
CA ILE A 232 -6.71 3.35 -9.95
C ILE A 232 -7.28 2.29 -10.89
N LEU A 233 -7.55 1.07 -10.40
CA LEU A 233 -8.16 0.00 -11.20
C LEU A 233 -9.59 0.36 -11.67
N SER A 234 -10.29 1.19 -10.92
CA SER A 234 -11.60 1.76 -11.30
C SER A 234 -11.49 2.93 -12.29
N GLY A 235 -10.29 3.27 -12.77
CA GLY A 235 -10.05 4.35 -13.73
C GLY A 235 -10.19 5.76 -13.16
N GLN A 236 -10.11 5.94 -11.83
CA GLN A 236 -10.14 7.28 -11.26
C GLN A 236 -8.87 8.07 -11.62
N PRO A 237 -9.00 9.37 -11.96
CA PRO A 237 -7.84 10.23 -12.14
C PRO A 237 -6.97 10.30 -10.86
N PRO A 238 -5.64 10.39 -10.95
CA PRO A 238 -4.74 10.32 -9.79
C PRO A 238 -5.08 11.29 -8.64
N ILE A 239 -5.47 12.54 -8.96
CA ILE A 239 -5.88 13.53 -7.97
C ILE A 239 -7.14 13.11 -7.19
N LYS A 240 -8.12 12.52 -7.88
CA LYS A 240 -9.37 12.05 -7.27
C LYS A 240 -9.14 10.76 -6.49
N ALA A 241 -8.30 9.86 -7.01
CA ALA A 241 -7.86 8.66 -6.32
C ALA A 241 -7.16 9.01 -5.00
N LEU A 242 -6.21 9.96 -5.02
CA LEU A 242 -5.53 10.45 -3.82
C LEU A 242 -6.52 11.04 -2.80
N GLN A 243 -7.39 11.95 -3.25
CA GLN A 243 -8.33 12.63 -2.38
C GLN A 243 -9.30 11.67 -1.71
N SER A 244 -9.95 10.80 -2.51
CA SER A 244 -10.95 9.86 -2.00
C SER A 244 -10.33 8.76 -1.13
N THR A 245 -9.11 8.30 -1.46
CA THR A 245 -8.36 7.36 -0.60
C THR A 245 -8.07 7.99 0.75
N THR A 246 -7.50 9.20 0.74
CA THR A 246 -7.16 9.92 1.98
C THR A 246 -8.42 10.18 2.81
N ALA A 247 -9.53 10.54 2.18
CA ALA A 247 -10.81 10.77 2.86
C ALA A 247 -11.37 9.48 3.48
N ALA A 248 -11.36 8.36 2.76
CA ALA A 248 -11.84 7.07 3.26
C ALA A 248 -11.04 6.59 4.48
N VAL A 249 -9.71 6.59 4.36
CA VAL A 249 -8.81 6.14 5.44
C VAL A 249 -8.95 7.06 6.66
N TYR A 250 -8.95 8.38 6.46
CA TYR A 250 -9.12 9.33 7.56
C TYR A 250 -10.49 9.21 8.23
N GLU A 251 -11.56 8.98 7.47
CA GLU A 251 -12.90 8.85 8.05
C GLU A 251 -13.01 7.60 8.94
N ILE A 252 -12.49 6.46 8.49
CA ILE A 252 -12.45 5.22 9.26
C ILE A 252 -11.59 5.40 10.52
N LEU A 253 -10.43 6.04 10.38
CA LEU A 253 -9.56 6.37 11.52
C LEU A 253 -10.29 7.24 12.55
N ALA A 254 -10.92 8.33 12.10
CA ALA A 254 -11.63 9.26 12.97
C ALA A 254 -12.81 8.60 13.69
N ARG A 255 -13.58 7.76 12.99
CA ARG A 255 -14.70 7.01 13.58
C ARG A 255 -14.22 5.96 14.58
N THR A 256 -13.16 5.22 14.25
CA THR A 256 -12.52 4.24 15.15
C THR A 256 -12.02 4.93 16.42
N ALA A 257 -11.27 6.03 16.28
CA ALA A 257 -10.73 6.79 17.42
C ALA A 257 -11.85 7.37 18.30
N LYS A 258 -12.94 7.89 17.71
CA LYS A 258 -14.10 8.38 18.44
C LYS A 258 -14.77 7.30 19.31
N ARG A 259 -14.72 6.04 18.87
CA ARG A 259 -15.25 4.88 19.60
C ARG A 259 -14.26 4.31 20.62
N GLY A 260 -13.02 4.82 20.66
CA GLY A 260 -11.96 4.28 21.51
C GLY A 260 -11.45 2.91 21.04
N GLY A 261 -11.60 2.58 19.75
CA GLY A 261 -11.11 1.32 19.20
C GLY A 261 -9.58 1.30 19.14
N ASP A 262 -9.00 0.16 19.52
CA ASP A 262 -7.56 -0.11 19.44
C ASP A 262 -7.14 -0.73 18.09
N GLU A 263 -8.12 -1.13 17.28
CA GLU A 263 -7.99 -1.71 15.95
C GLU A 263 -8.92 -0.98 14.97
N LEU A 264 -8.57 -0.89 13.68
CA LEU A 264 -9.44 -0.30 12.67
C LEU A 264 -10.74 -1.11 12.53
N GLN A 265 -11.89 -0.45 12.72
CA GLN A 265 -13.22 -1.07 12.65
C GLN A 265 -13.78 -1.06 11.22
N LEU A 266 -13.07 -1.72 10.31
CA LEU A 266 -13.36 -1.71 8.87
C LEU A 266 -14.76 -2.24 8.55
N GLU A 267 -15.17 -3.31 9.24
CA GLU A 267 -16.48 -3.93 9.09
C GLU A 267 -17.61 -2.99 9.49
N THR A 268 -17.35 -2.09 10.44
CA THR A 268 -18.36 -1.18 10.95
C THR A 268 -18.47 0.09 10.10
N ASP A 269 -17.36 0.56 9.54
CA ASP A 269 -17.27 1.79 8.75
C ASP A 269 -17.04 1.50 7.24
N ALA A 270 -17.42 0.31 6.76
CA ALA A 270 -17.19 -0.14 5.38
C ALA A 270 -17.76 0.81 4.32
N GLN A 271 -18.86 1.52 4.62
CA GLN A 271 -19.43 2.51 3.71
C GLN A 271 -18.47 3.67 3.41
N SER A 272 -17.59 4.03 4.36
CA SER A 272 -16.59 5.07 4.17
C SER A 272 -15.52 4.69 3.15
N LEU A 273 -15.33 3.38 2.87
CA LEU A 273 -14.46 2.93 1.78
C LEU A 273 -15.02 3.36 0.43
N SER A 274 -16.31 3.12 0.20
CA SER A 274 -16.98 3.37 -1.08
C SER A 274 -17.37 4.84 -1.25
N HIS A 275 -17.92 5.46 -0.20
CA HIS A 275 -18.53 6.79 -0.22
C HIS A 275 -17.99 7.65 0.94
N PRO A 276 -16.70 8.01 0.93
CA PRO A 276 -16.14 8.86 1.96
C PRO A 276 -16.76 10.27 1.93
N MET A 277 -17.12 10.78 3.10
CA MET A 277 -17.69 12.11 3.33
C MET A 277 -16.70 13.06 4.01
N ALA A 278 -15.59 12.55 4.56
CA ALA A 278 -14.60 13.39 5.21
C ALA A 278 -13.96 14.39 4.24
N MET A 279 -13.83 15.63 4.70
CA MET A 279 -13.17 16.69 3.95
C MET A 279 -11.65 16.56 4.07
N VAL A 280 -10.99 16.48 2.92
CA VAL A 280 -9.53 16.44 2.79
C VAL A 280 -9.08 17.63 1.95
N GLN A 281 -8.07 18.35 2.43
CA GLN A 281 -7.51 19.50 1.73
C GLN A 281 -6.50 19.03 0.68
N LEU A 282 -6.71 19.40 -0.57
CA LEU A 282 -5.75 19.14 -1.65
C LEU A 282 -4.86 20.35 -1.90
N ARG A 283 -3.58 20.11 -2.15
CA ARG A 283 -2.60 21.12 -2.58
C ARG A 283 -1.78 20.60 -3.76
N HIS A 284 -1.59 21.47 -4.74
CA HIS A 284 -0.60 21.26 -5.79
C HIS A 284 0.73 21.84 -5.32
N LEU A 285 1.76 21.00 -5.30
CA LEU A 285 3.11 21.41 -4.96
C LEU A 285 3.92 21.66 -6.23
N THR A 286 5.04 22.38 -6.07
CA THR A 286 5.97 22.59 -7.18
C THR A 286 6.67 21.27 -7.50
N HIS A 287 6.52 20.79 -8.75
CA HIS A 287 7.16 19.58 -9.22
C HIS A 287 8.54 19.93 -9.84
N PRO A 288 9.65 19.35 -9.38
CA PRO A 288 11.00 19.69 -9.87
C PRO A 288 11.21 19.53 -11.39
N GLY A 289 10.43 18.65 -12.03
CA GLY A 289 10.48 18.47 -13.48
C GLY A 289 9.79 19.57 -14.31
N ARG A 290 9.03 20.48 -13.68
CA ARG A 290 8.24 21.51 -14.37
C ARG A 290 9.06 22.76 -14.73
N ASP A 291 10.14 23.03 -13.99
CA ASP A 291 11.01 24.21 -14.19
C ASP A 291 12.04 24.06 -15.33
N ARG A 292 12.17 22.88 -15.95
CA ARG A 292 13.06 22.66 -17.10
C ARG A 292 12.47 23.07 -18.45
N ARG A 293 11.27 23.66 -18.47
CA ARG A 293 10.62 24.22 -19.66
C ARG A 293 10.07 25.62 -19.36
N ALA A 294 10.96 26.54 -19.01
CA ALA A 294 10.72 27.98 -19.05
C ALA A 294 11.96 28.66 -19.65
#